data_AF-E2N7Y6-F1
#
_entry.id   AF-E2N7Y6-F1
#
_cell.length_a   1.000
_cell.length_b   1.000
_cell.length_c   1.000
_cell.angle_alpha   90.00
_cell.angle_beta   90.00
_cell.angle_gamma   90.00
#
_symmetry.space_group_name_H-M   'P 1'
#
loop_
_entity.id
_entity.type
_entity.pdbx_description
1 polymer ?
#
loop_
_entity_poly.entity_id
_entity_poly.type
_entity_poly.pdbx_seq_one_letter_code
_entity_poly.pdbx_strand_id
1 'polypeptide(L)'
;MSYSLIYTVPFATLDNIPCVVEIEKDGYEGTPTELTAGATPFTVDIEGEEFLYTPTRFSTAKLQVVGSDYLQSLFSTAYKEFRVTLKKNGVITWCGFIKPELYTQDYTAKTFTLEIECISAMSVLEFIDYTIKEKNRGFVSLWYLLQLCIKESNGRYDAVYMPHIYASSKAAYSTEENVLADMVLSEQDFFDEDDKPMKLKEVLEEVC
;
A
#
# COMPACT_ATOMS: atom_id res chain seq x y z
N MET A 1 6.68 2.21 -13.57
CA MET A 1 7.17 1.01 -12.87
C MET A 1 6.68 -0.19 -13.63
N SER A 2 7.58 -1.11 -13.96
CA SER A 2 7.29 -2.37 -14.62
C SER A 2 7.72 -3.47 -13.67
N TYR A 3 6.74 -4.00 -12.94
CA TYR A 3 6.98 -5.08 -11.98
C TYR A 3 7.03 -6.43 -12.69
N SER A 4 8.03 -7.22 -12.35
CA SER A 4 8.16 -8.62 -12.80
C SER A 4 8.25 -9.53 -11.58
N LEU A 5 7.65 -10.72 -11.69
CA LEU A 5 7.60 -11.72 -10.63
C LEU A 5 9.01 -12.27 -10.33
N ILE A 6 9.44 -12.17 -9.08
CA ILE A 6 10.72 -12.73 -8.59
C ILE A 6 10.50 -13.98 -7.76
N TYR A 7 9.45 -14.02 -6.94
CA TYR A 7 9.17 -15.13 -6.05
C TYR A 7 7.69 -15.47 -5.98
N THR A 8 7.41 -16.77 -5.81
CA THR A 8 6.09 -17.30 -5.44
C THR A 8 6.19 -18.07 -4.14
N VAL A 9 5.19 -17.93 -3.26
CA VAL A 9 5.10 -18.64 -1.99
C VAL A 9 3.73 -19.33 -1.92
N PRO A 10 3.61 -20.58 -2.43
CA PRO A 10 2.35 -21.32 -2.38
C PRO A 10 2.08 -21.87 -0.98
N PHE A 11 0.83 -21.81 -0.55
CA PHE A 11 0.34 -22.46 0.67
C PHE A 11 -1.16 -22.73 0.56
N ALA A 12 -1.75 -23.38 1.56
CA ALA A 12 -3.19 -23.59 1.62
C ALA A 12 -3.75 -23.12 2.97
N THR A 13 -4.98 -22.62 2.96
CA THR A 13 -5.74 -22.37 4.20
C THR A 13 -6.12 -23.68 4.89
N LEU A 14 -6.62 -23.62 6.13
CA LEU A 14 -7.15 -24.78 6.85
C LEU A 14 -8.26 -25.51 6.08
N ASP A 15 -9.04 -24.79 5.27
CA ASP A 15 -10.10 -25.32 4.42
C ASP A 15 -9.59 -25.84 3.05
N ASN A 16 -8.27 -26.03 2.89
CA ASN A 16 -7.61 -26.44 1.65
C ASN A 16 -7.82 -25.48 0.46
N ILE A 17 -8.18 -24.22 0.71
CA ILE A 17 -8.23 -23.21 -0.35
C ILE A 17 -6.79 -22.84 -0.74
N PRO A 18 -6.42 -22.91 -2.03
CA PRO A 18 -5.07 -22.58 -2.48
C PRO A 18 -4.81 -21.08 -2.36
N CYS A 19 -3.65 -20.75 -1.82
CA CYS A 19 -3.13 -19.40 -1.70
C CYS A 19 -1.74 -19.31 -2.33
N VAL A 20 -1.42 -18.13 -2.85
CA VAL A 20 -0.07 -17.81 -3.31
C VAL A 20 0.26 -16.38 -2.92
N VAL A 21 1.43 -16.18 -2.32
CA VAL A 21 2.03 -14.84 -2.24
C VAL A 21 2.95 -14.67 -3.43
N GLU A 22 2.75 -13.60 -4.18
CA GLU A 22 3.61 -13.17 -5.27
C GLU A 22 4.46 -11.99 -4.80
N ILE A 23 5.78 -12.09 -4.97
CA ILE A 23 6.70 -10.98 -4.76
C ILE A 23 7.20 -10.55 -6.14
N GLU A 24 7.01 -9.28 -6.45
CA GLU A 24 7.42 -8.67 -7.72
C GLU A 24 8.41 -7.54 -7.44
N LYS A 25 9.39 -7.38 -8.33
CA LYS A 25 10.39 -6.31 -8.23
C LYS A 25 10.30 -5.38 -9.44
N ASP A 26 10.41 -4.07 -9.20
CA ASP A 26 10.46 -3.08 -10.28
C ASP A 26 11.74 -3.26 -11.13
N GLY A 27 11.57 -3.37 -12.45
CA GLY A 27 12.69 -3.51 -13.39
C GLY A 27 13.41 -4.87 -13.34
N TYR A 28 12.81 -5.90 -12.74
CA TYR A 28 13.42 -7.23 -12.74
C TYR A 28 13.29 -7.94 -14.10
N GLU A 29 14.39 -8.53 -14.53
CA GLU A 29 14.50 -9.39 -15.71
C GLU A 29 15.04 -10.75 -15.27
N GLY A 30 14.19 -11.77 -15.30
CA GLY A 30 14.57 -13.13 -14.90
C GLY A 30 13.35 -14.04 -14.74
N THR A 31 13.60 -15.27 -14.29
CA THR A 31 12.54 -16.26 -14.03
C THR A 31 12.19 -16.31 -12.55
N PRO A 32 10.89 -16.35 -12.20
CA PRO A 32 10.46 -16.43 -10.81
C PRO A 32 10.93 -17.72 -10.15
N THR A 33 11.24 -17.65 -8.86
CA THR A 33 11.62 -18.79 -8.02
C THR A 33 10.52 -19.11 -7.01
N GLU A 34 10.18 -20.39 -6.86
CA GLU A 34 9.26 -20.82 -5.82
C GLU A 34 9.99 -20.95 -4.47
N LEU A 35 9.48 -20.29 -3.44
CA LEU A 35 9.98 -20.34 -2.08
C LEU A 35 9.09 -21.26 -1.22
N THR A 36 9.70 -21.84 -0.19
CA THR A 36 8.97 -22.62 0.81
C THR A 36 8.36 -21.68 1.85
N ALA A 37 7.06 -21.83 2.13
CA ALA A 37 6.39 -21.06 3.17
C ALA A 37 6.87 -21.46 4.58
N GLY A 38 6.88 -20.50 5.50
CA GLY A 38 7.06 -20.76 6.93
C GLY A 38 5.83 -21.39 7.57
N ALA A 39 5.89 -21.60 8.89
CA ALA A 39 4.78 -22.20 9.65
C ALA A 39 3.50 -21.35 9.62
N THR A 40 3.66 -20.03 9.60
CA THR A 40 2.58 -19.06 9.43
C THR A 40 2.84 -18.27 8.14
N PRO A 41 2.40 -18.77 6.96
CA PRO A 41 2.83 -18.26 5.66
C PRO A 41 2.57 -16.77 5.45
N PHE A 42 1.37 -16.31 5.79
CA PHE A 42 0.99 -14.92 5.59
C PHE A 42 -0.07 -14.51 6.61
N THR A 43 0.16 -13.39 7.28
CA THR A 43 -0.80 -12.77 8.21
C THR A 43 -1.04 -11.33 7.80
N VAL A 44 -2.29 -10.89 7.93
CA VAL A 44 -2.70 -9.50 7.67
C VAL A 44 -3.31 -9.00 8.96
N ASP A 45 -2.78 -7.89 9.45
CA ASP A 45 -3.30 -7.17 10.60
C ASP A 45 -3.85 -5.83 10.10
N ILE A 46 -5.08 -5.51 10.49
CA ILE A 46 -5.65 -4.19 10.27
C ILE A 46 -5.57 -3.49 11.61
N GLU A 47 -4.95 -2.31 11.65
CA GLU A 47 -4.86 -1.55 12.90
C GLU A 47 -6.28 -1.25 13.40
N GLY A 48 -6.65 -1.94 14.46
CA GLY A 48 -7.88 -1.72 15.21
C GLY A 48 -7.68 -0.54 16.12
N GLU A 49 -7.54 0.66 15.57
CA GLU A 49 -7.54 1.84 16.43
C GLU A 49 -8.90 1.96 17.13
N GLU A 50 -8.86 2.03 18.46
CA GLU A 50 -10.05 2.11 19.32
C GLU A 50 -10.83 3.42 19.09
N PHE A 51 -10.21 4.42 18.46
CA PHE A 51 -10.84 5.72 18.21
C PHE A 51 -11.63 5.72 16.90
N LEU A 52 -12.92 6.04 17.01
CA LEU A 52 -13.83 6.12 15.86
C LEU A 52 -13.41 7.20 14.86
N TYR A 53 -12.70 8.24 15.31
CA TYR A 53 -12.34 9.39 14.49
C TYR A 53 -10.91 9.35 13.94
N THR A 54 -10.24 8.20 13.98
CA THR A 54 -8.97 8.06 13.23
C THR A 54 -9.30 8.14 11.73
N PRO A 55 -8.73 9.13 11.01
CA PRO A 55 -9.14 9.43 9.63
C PRO A 55 -8.79 8.31 8.65
N THR A 56 -7.71 7.56 8.91
CA THR A 56 -7.25 6.48 8.06
C THR A 56 -7.05 5.18 8.85
N ARG A 57 -7.28 4.04 8.20
CA ARG A 57 -7.03 2.71 8.77
C ARG A 57 -6.35 1.86 7.72
N PHE A 58 -5.07 1.59 7.93
CA PHE A 58 -4.27 0.79 7.02
C PHE A 58 -3.99 -0.60 7.60
N SER A 59 -3.66 -1.53 6.72
CA SER A 59 -3.24 -2.87 7.12
C SER A 59 -1.73 -3.02 7.04
N THR A 60 -1.17 -3.84 7.91
CA THR A 60 0.17 -4.41 7.75
C THR A 60 0.05 -5.90 7.42
N ALA A 61 1.14 -6.50 6.97
CA ALA A 61 1.20 -7.94 6.78
C ALA A 61 2.57 -8.49 7.14
N LYS A 62 2.61 -9.78 7.49
CA LYS A 62 3.86 -10.51 7.70
C LYS A 62 3.87 -11.76 6.82
N LEU A 63 4.96 -11.92 6.06
CA LEU A 63 5.24 -13.08 5.23
C LEU A 63 6.35 -13.90 5.88
N GLN A 64 6.12 -15.19 6.11
CA GLN A 64 7.17 -16.10 6.56
C GLN A 64 7.59 -17.04 5.42
N VAL A 65 8.89 -17.08 5.15
CA VAL A 65 9.50 -17.96 4.13
C VAL A 65 10.72 -18.69 4.71
N VAL A 66 11.02 -19.86 4.17
CA VAL A 66 12.22 -20.64 4.51
C VAL A 66 13.22 -20.50 3.38
N GLY A 67 14.44 -20.08 3.71
CA GLY A 67 15.50 -19.91 2.72
C GLY A 67 16.87 -19.67 3.33
N SER A 68 17.73 -18.98 2.57
CA SER A 68 19.10 -18.65 2.96
C SER A 68 19.43 -17.21 2.57
N ASP A 69 20.71 -16.86 2.53
CA ASP A 69 21.21 -15.49 2.43
C ASP A 69 20.71 -14.69 1.21
N TYR A 70 20.28 -15.34 0.13
CA TYR A 70 19.75 -14.65 -1.04
C TYR A 70 18.47 -13.84 -0.73
N LEU A 71 17.70 -14.25 0.28
CA LEU A 71 16.48 -13.57 0.70
C LEU A 71 16.75 -12.20 1.35
N GLN A 72 17.98 -11.92 1.76
CA GLN A 72 18.34 -10.61 2.33
C GLN A 72 18.20 -9.48 1.32
N SER A 73 18.25 -9.80 0.02
CA SER A 73 18.03 -8.82 -1.05
C SER A 73 16.61 -8.22 -1.05
N LEU A 74 15.67 -8.83 -0.32
CA LEU A 74 14.31 -8.31 -0.13
C LEU A 74 14.26 -7.14 0.87
N PHE A 75 15.30 -6.93 1.67
CA PHE A 75 15.42 -5.78 2.56
C PHE A 75 16.11 -4.63 1.83
N SER A 76 15.41 -3.51 1.74
CA SER A 76 15.86 -2.33 1.01
C SER A 76 15.34 -1.07 1.70
N THR A 77 16.02 0.05 1.49
CA THR A 77 15.54 1.38 1.90
C THR A 77 14.61 2.01 0.86
N ALA A 78 14.45 1.41 -0.32
CA ALA A 78 13.60 1.92 -1.37
C ALA A 78 12.12 1.53 -1.15
N TYR A 79 11.27 2.53 -0.92
CA TYR A 79 9.82 2.34 -0.90
C TYR A 79 9.34 1.95 -2.31
N LYS A 80 8.46 0.94 -2.39
CA LYS A 80 7.95 0.32 -3.63
C LYS A 80 8.89 -0.61 -4.40
N GLU A 81 10.09 -0.93 -3.91
CA GLU A 81 10.97 -1.85 -4.66
C GLU A 81 10.35 -3.24 -4.86
N PHE A 82 9.76 -3.79 -3.78
CA PHE A 82 9.17 -5.12 -3.78
C PHE A 82 7.67 -5.05 -3.49
N ARG A 83 6.85 -5.33 -4.49
CA ARG A 83 5.40 -5.45 -4.34
C ARG A 83 5.03 -6.86 -3.92
N VAL A 84 4.16 -6.97 -2.92
CA VAL A 84 3.68 -8.23 -2.36
C VAL A 84 2.18 -8.34 -2.59
N THR A 85 1.75 -9.40 -3.26
CA THR A 85 0.34 -9.66 -3.55
C THR A 85 -0.06 -11.03 -3.00
N LEU A 86 -1.04 -11.06 -2.10
CA LEU A 86 -1.68 -12.30 -1.67
C LEU A 86 -2.86 -12.60 -2.60
N LYS A 87 -2.86 -13.80 -3.17
CA LYS A 87 -4.01 -14.36 -3.88
C LYS A 87 -4.58 -15.55 -3.14
N LYS A 88 -5.91 -15.59 -3.01
CA LYS A 88 -6.68 -16.73 -2.49
C LYS A 88 -7.62 -17.21 -3.59
N ASN A 89 -7.50 -18.47 -4.00
CA ASN A 89 -8.23 -19.04 -5.13
C ASN A 89 -8.11 -18.20 -6.43
N GLY A 90 -6.91 -17.68 -6.71
CA GLY A 90 -6.62 -16.83 -7.86
C GLY A 90 -7.08 -15.38 -7.75
N VAL A 91 -7.87 -15.02 -6.72
CA VAL A 91 -8.36 -13.66 -6.48
C VAL A 91 -7.41 -12.92 -5.55
N ILE A 92 -7.06 -11.68 -5.88
CA ILE A 92 -6.23 -10.82 -5.02
C ILE A 92 -7.02 -10.46 -3.77
N THR A 93 -6.48 -10.77 -2.60
CA THR A 93 -7.11 -10.42 -1.31
C THR A 93 -6.32 -9.39 -0.53
N TRP A 94 -5.04 -9.19 -0.85
CA TRP A 94 -4.20 -8.16 -0.24
C TRP A 94 -3.08 -7.76 -1.18
N CYS A 95 -2.72 -6.47 -1.20
CA CYS A 95 -1.61 -5.93 -1.99
C CYS A 95 -0.93 -4.81 -1.21
N GLY A 96 0.40 -4.86 -1.19
CA GLY A 96 1.23 -3.88 -0.53
C GLY A 96 2.69 -4.06 -0.92
N PHE A 97 3.59 -3.61 -0.05
CA PHE A 97 5.02 -3.60 -0.33
C PHE A 97 5.80 -4.12 0.86
N ILE A 98 6.97 -4.71 0.61
CA ILE A 98 7.92 -4.98 1.69
C ILE A 98 8.28 -3.64 2.35
N LYS A 99 8.24 -3.61 3.68
CA LYS A 99 8.54 -2.43 4.46
C LYS A 99 10.00 -2.01 4.22
N PRO A 100 10.28 -0.72 3.96
CA PRO A 100 11.65 -0.28 3.76
C PRO A 100 12.45 -0.36 5.07
N GLU A 101 13.36 -1.31 5.18
CA GLU A 101 14.24 -1.48 6.33
C GLU A 101 15.52 -2.25 5.98
N LEU A 102 16.54 -2.11 6.83
CA LEU A 102 17.81 -2.82 6.68
C LEU A 102 17.78 -4.10 7.50
N TYR A 103 18.30 -5.19 6.93
CA TYR A 103 18.50 -6.44 7.66
C TYR A 103 19.71 -6.33 8.59
N THR A 104 19.54 -6.60 9.89
CA THR A 104 20.58 -6.38 10.91
C THR A 104 20.90 -7.61 11.78
N GLN A 105 20.45 -8.82 11.42
CA GLN A 105 20.69 -10.02 12.25
C GLN A 105 22.00 -10.73 11.91
N ASP A 106 22.76 -11.12 12.94
CA ASP A 106 24.01 -11.87 12.85
C ASP A 106 23.81 -13.39 12.68
N TYR A 107 24.71 -14.03 11.93
CA TYR A 107 24.56 -15.39 11.39
C TYR A 107 24.83 -16.53 12.40
N THR A 108 24.03 -17.61 12.32
CA THR A 108 24.41 -18.94 12.86
C THR A 108 23.95 -20.16 12.03
N ALA A 109 23.02 -20.06 11.06
CA ALA A 109 22.44 -21.22 10.35
C ALA A 109 22.51 -21.12 8.81
N LYS A 110 22.68 -22.28 8.12
CA LYS A 110 22.67 -22.38 6.63
C LYS A 110 21.29 -22.19 6.00
N THR A 111 20.23 -22.42 6.76
CA THR A 111 18.84 -22.29 6.34
C THR A 111 18.06 -21.77 7.52
N PHE A 112 17.22 -20.76 7.30
CA PHE A 112 16.47 -20.09 8.36
C PHE A 112 15.06 -19.73 7.87
N THR A 113 14.16 -19.51 8.82
CA THR A 113 12.87 -18.89 8.54
C THR A 113 13.05 -17.38 8.63
N LEU A 114 12.67 -16.68 7.58
CA LEU A 114 12.69 -15.23 7.51
C LEU A 114 11.25 -14.73 7.61
N GLU A 115 11.02 -13.80 8.54
CA GLU A 115 9.80 -13.01 8.61
C GLU A 115 10.05 -11.67 7.93
N ILE A 116 9.17 -11.32 6.99
CA ILE A 116 9.25 -10.11 6.18
C ILE A 116 8.04 -9.25 6.55
N GLU A 117 8.30 -8.04 7.06
CA GLU A 117 7.26 -7.06 7.33
C GLU A 117 6.84 -6.37 6.03
N CYS A 118 5.53 -6.22 5.85
CA CYS A 118 4.93 -5.58 4.69
C CYS A 118 3.94 -4.50 5.14
N ILE A 119 3.87 -3.43 4.37
CA ILE A 119 2.95 -2.30 4.56
C ILE A 119 1.90 -2.30 3.44
N SER A 120 0.70 -1.81 3.72
CA SER A 120 -0.33 -1.67 2.68
C SER A 120 0.14 -0.74 1.55
N ALA A 121 -0.47 -0.87 0.38
CA ALA A 121 -0.20 0.05 -0.72
C ALA A 121 -0.44 1.53 -0.31
N MET A 122 -1.47 1.82 0.50
CA MET A 122 -1.74 3.17 1.00
C MET A 122 -0.68 3.69 1.96
N SER A 123 -0.10 2.82 2.79
CA SER A 123 0.95 3.22 3.76
C SER A 123 2.15 3.86 3.07
N VAL A 124 2.44 3.48 1.82
CA VAL A 124 3.55 4.02 1.03
C VAL A 124 3.47 5.54 0.81
N LEU A 125 2.29 6.13 0.92
CA LEU A 125 2.09 7.57 0.80
C LEU A 125 2.90 8.37 1.84
N GLU A 126 3.35 7.73 2.94
CA GLU A 126 4.25 8.34 3.93
C GLU A 126 5.64 8.69 3.37
N PHE A 127 6.03 8.08 2.26
CA PHE A 127 7.34 8.29 1.61
C PHE A 127 7.27 9.23 0.40
N ILE A 128 6.08 9.71 0.03
CA ILE A 128 5.87 10.49 -1.20
C ILE A 128 5.48 11.92 -0.83
N ASP A 129 6.26 12.88 -1.32
CA ASP A 129 5.94 14.31 -1.18
C ASP A 129 4.77 14.70 -2.08
N TYR A 130 3.89 15.57 -1.59
CA TYR A 130 2.89 16.22 -2.44
C TYR A 130 3.57 17.03 -3.56
N THR A 131 2.99 16.97 -4.76
CA THR A 131 3.43 17.78 -5.90
C THR A 131 2.27 18.59 -6.43
N ILE A 132 2.54 19.86 -6.74
CA ILE A 132 1.52 20.75 -7.29
C ILE A 132 0.99 20.20 -8.62
N LYS A 133 -0.33 20.30 -8.81
CA LYS A 133 -1.01 19.76 -10.00
C LYS A 133 -0.58 20.47 -11.28
N GLU A 134 -0.44 21.79 -11.19
CA GLU A 134 -0.14 22.69 -12.31
C GLU A 134 1.17 23.45 -12.07
N LYS A 135 1.52 24.41 -12.94
CA LYS A 135 2.77 25.19 -12.83
C LYS A 135 2.87 26.06 -11.58
N ASN A 136 1.72 26.52 -11.06
CA ASN A 136 1.63 27.36 -9.88
C ASN A 136 0.59 26.75 -8.95
N ARG A 137 0.78 26.93 -7.63
CA ARG A 137 -0.20 26.54 -6.62
C ARG A 137 -1.55 27.17 -6.94
N GLY A 138 -2.57 26.33 -7.05
CA GLY A 138 -3.94 26.73 -7.29
C GLY A 138 -4.89 26.08 -6.29
N PHE A 139 -6.11 25.83 -6.76
CA PHE A 139 -7.11 25.08 -6.02
C PHE A 139 -7.25 23.69 -6.61
N VAL A 140 -7.33 22.69 -5.74
CA VAL A 140 -7.55 21.29 -6.11
C VAL A 140 -8.75 20.74 -5.36
N SER A 141 -9.50 19.84 -6.00
CA SER A 141 -10.66 19.23 -5.36
C SER A 141 -10.27 18.06 -4.47
N LEU A 142 -11.09 17.78 -3.44
CA LEU A 142 -10.92 16.58 -2.61
C LEU A 142 -10.92 15.31 -3.46
N TRP A 143 -11.77 15.27 -4.49
CA TRP A 143 -11.80 14.17 -5.45
C TRP A 143 -10.46 13.96 -6.16
N TYR A 144 -9.81 15.03 -6.61
CA TYR A 144 -8.48 14.94 -7.23
C TYR A 144 -7.44 14.40 -6.25
N LEU A 145 -7.44 14.87 -5.00
CA LEU A 145 -6.49 14.42 -3.97
C LEU A 145 -6.65 12.93 -3.66
N LEU A 146 -7.89 12.45 -3.54
CA LEU A 146 -8.17 11.01 -3.34
C LEU A 146 -7.69 10.19 -4.53
N GLN A 147 -7.97 10.63 -5.78
CA GLN A 147 -7.48 9.97 -6.98
C GLN A 147 -5.95 9.94 -7.05
N LEU A 148 -5.29 11.03 -6.65
CA LEU A 148 -3.83 11.12 -6.58
C LEU A 148 -3.28 10.11 -5.58
N CYS A 149 -3.84 10.04 -4.36
CA CYS A 149 -3.43 9.06 -3.34
C CYS A 149 -3.62 7.61 -3.83
N ILE A 150 -4.77 7.31 -4.45
CA ILE A 150 -5.04 5.99 -5.05
C ILE A 150 -3.99 5.64 -6.10
N LYS A 151 -3.71 6.56 -7.03
CA LYS A 151 -2.72 6.36 -8.07
C LYS A 151 -1.31 6.16 -7.50
N GLU A 152 -0.89 7.04 -6.60
CA GLU A 152 0.46 7.05 -6.06
C GLU A 152 0.72 5.90 -5.08
N SER A 153 -0.32 5.32 -4.46
CA SER A 153 -0.18 4.10 -3.65
C SER A 153 0.32 2.88 -4.46
N ASN A 154 0.13 2.87 -5.78
CA ASN A 154 0.49 1.76 -6.68
C ASN A 154 -0.08 0.39 -6.25
N GLY A 155 -1.25 0.40 -5.60
CA GLY A 155 -2.00 -0.81 -5.26
C GLY A 155 -2.66 -1.47 -6.48
N ARG A 156 -3.20 -2.68 -6.27
CA ARG A 156 -3.98 -3.42 -7.27
C ARG A 156 -5.48 -3.33 -6.95
N TYR A 157 -6.03 -2.14 -7.06
CA TYR A 157 -7.46 -1.89 -6.81
C TYR A 157 -8.28 -2.10 -8.08
N ASP A 158 -9.34 -2.89 -7.99
CA ASP A 158 -10.35 -2.99 -9.07
C ASP A 158 -11.40 -1.88 -8.96
N ALA A 159 -11.73 -1.47 -7.73
CA ALA A 159 -12.69 -0.41 -7.45
C ALA A 159 -12.39 0.24 -6.09
N VAL A 160 -12.82 1.50 -5.94
CA VAL A 160 -12.83 2.22 -4.67
C VAL A 160 -14.27 2.61 -4.36
N TYR A 161 -14.73 2.25 -3.16
CA TYR A 161 -16.09 2.50 -2.71
C TYR A 161 -16.10 3.70 -1.78
N MET A 162 -16.92 4.69 -2.10
CA MET A 162 -17.17 5.85 -1.24
C MET A 162 -18.64 5.84 -0.82
N PRO A 163 -18.94 5.90 0.49
CA PRO A 163 -20.31 5.94 0.95
C PRO A 163 -20.97 7.27 0.58
N HIS A 164 -22.22 7.21 0.13
CA HIS A 164 -23.01 8.39 -0.23
C HIS A 164 -23.58 9.08 1.01
N ILE A 165 -22.73 9.84 1.72
CA ILE A 165 -23.07 10.48 2.99
C ILE A 165 -23.41 11.97 2.82
N TYR A 166 -22.79 12.65 1.85
CA TYR A 166 -22.88 14.09 1.66
C TYR A 166 -23.48 14.46 0.30
N ALA A 167 -24.21 15.57 0.24
CA ALA A 167 -24.71 16.17 -0.99
C ALA A 167 -24.78 17.70 -0.82
N SER A 168 -24.73 18.44 -1.92
CA SER A 168 -24.76 19.92 -1.89
C SER A 168 -26.09 20.48 -1.36
N SER A 169 -27.16 19.70 -1.43
CA SER A 169 -28.48 20.05 -0.92
C SER A 169 -29.34 18.82 -0.69
N LYS A 170 -30.46 19.00 0.03
CA LYS A 170 -31.49 17.95 0.20
C LYS A 170 -32.01 17.42 -1.15
N ALA A 171 -32.13 18.29 -2.15
CA ALA A 171 -32.59 17.90 -3.48
C ALA A 171 -31.53 17.08 -4.23
N ALA A 172 -30.25 17.45 -4.08
CA ALA A 172 -29.13 16.77 -4.71
C ALA A 172 -28.80 15.40 -4.09
N TYR A 173 -29.22 15.15 -2.84
CA TYR A 173 -28.97 13.86 -2.17
C TYR A 173 -29.52 12.64 -2.92
N SER A 174 -30.61 12.81 -3.66
CA SER A 174 -31.20 11.73 -4.49
C SER A 174 -30.60 11.62 -5.90
N THR A 175 -29.50 12.33 -6.17
CA THR A 175 -28.80 12.32 -7.47
C THR A 175 -27.45 11.63 -7.35
N GLU A 176 -26.81 11.33 -8.49
CA GLU A 176 -25.45 10.78 -8.56
C GLU A 176 -24.36 11.87 -8.47
N GLU A 177 -24.65 12.97 -7.76
CA GLU A 177 -23.70 14.07 -7.56
C GLU A 177 -22.46 13.60 -6.79
N ASN A 178 -21.28 13.99 -7.27
CA ASN A 178 -20.03 13.83 -6.54
C ASN A 178 -19.61 15.15 -5.91
N VAL A 179 -20.08 15.42 -4.70
CA VAL A 179 -19.79 16.67 -3.98
C VAL A 179 -18.30 16.89 -3.73
N LEU A 180 -17.48 15.82 -3.67
CA LEU A 180 -16.03 15.90 -3.47
C LEU A 180 -15.31 16.50 -4.69
N ALA A 181 -15.94 16.47 -5.87
CA ALA A 181 -15.39 17.11 -7.07
C ALA A 181 -15.49 18.64 -7.01
N ASP A 182 -16.47 19.16 -6.28
CA ASP A 182 -16.75 20.60 -6.16
C ASP A 182 -16.15 21.20 -4.88
N MET A 183 -15.85 20.39 -3.86
CA MET A 183 -15.11 20.81 -2.67
C MET A 183 -13.63 21.03 -3.00
N VAL A 184 -13.16 22.28 -2.92
CA VAL A 184 -11.80 22.66 -3.28
C VAL A 184 -10.99 23.18 -2.08
N LEU A 185 -9.70 22.87 -2.08
CA LEU A 185 -8.70 23.33 -1.12
C LEU A 185 -7.57 24.06 -1.84
N SER A 186 -6.89 24.97 -1.14
CA SER A 186 -5.72 25.65 -1.66
C SER A 186 -4.53 24.71 -1.59
N GLU A 187 -3.78 24.53 -2.68
CA GLU A 187 -2.56 23.74 -2.66
C GLU A 187 -1.49 24.34 -1.73
N GLN A 188 -1.61 25.61 -1.34
CA GLN A 188 -0.73 26.24 -0.34
C GLN A 188 -0.82 25.59 1.03
N ASP A 189 -1.95 24.95 1.35
CA ASP A 189 -2.17 24.33 2.66
C ASP A 189 -1.30 23.07 2.85
N PHE A 190 -0.75 22.52 1.76
CA PHE A 190 0.11 21.32 1.78
C PHE A 190 1.61 21.62 1.83
N PHE A 191 1.99 22.87 2.14
CA PHE A 191 3.38 23.29 2.27
C PHE A 191 3.58 24.07 3.56
N ASP A 192 4.70 23.82 4.24
CA ASP A 192 5.07 24.55 5.46
C ASP A 192 5.65 25.95 5.16
N GLU A 193 6.03 26.68 6.23
CA GLU A 193 6.61 28.02 6.13
C GLU A 193 7.95 28.07 5.36
N ASP A 194 8.65 26.93 5.26
CA ASP A 194 9.92 26.76 4.54
C ASP A 194 9.73 26.23 3.11
N ASP A 195 8.48 26.18 2.62
CA ASP A 195 8.11 25.63 1.31
C ASP A 195 8.32 24.11 1.17
N LYS A 196 8.40 23.37 2.29
CA LYS A 196 8.51 21.90 2.27
C LYS A 196 7.13 21.28 2.09
N PRO A 197 6.97 20.32 1.16
CA PRO A 197 5.70 19.64 0.95
C PRO A 197 5.39 18.67 2.09
N MET A 198 4.09 18.56 2.42
CA MET A 198 3.57 17.45 3.21
C MET A 198 3.73 16.12 2.47
N LYS A 199 3.77 15.01 3.22
CA LYS A 199 3.62 13.67 2.64
C LYS A 199 2.20 13.46 2.16
N LEU A 200 2.02 12.66 1.11
CA LEU A 200 0.68 12.32 0.63
C LEU A 200 -0.17 11.61 1.68
N LYS A 201 0.46 10.91 2.65
CA LYS A 201 -0.27 10.33 3.79
C LYS A 201 -0.89 11.41 4.67
N GLU A 202 -0.15 12.47 4.98
CA GLU A 202 -0.66 13.60 5.77
C GLU A 202 -1.76 14.32 4.99
N VAL A 203 -1.57 14.55 3.69
CA VAL A 203 -2.63 15.12 2.83
C VAL A 203 -3.89 14.27 2.86
N LEU A 204 -3.77 12.94 2.83
CA LEU A 204 -4.91 12.02 2.91
C LEU A 204 -5.61 12.10 4.27
N GLU A 205 -4.85 12.22 5.36
CA GLU A 205 -5.38 12.33 6.72
C GLU A 205 -6.13 13.66 6.95
N GLU A 206 -5.68 14.75 6.34
CA GLU A 206 -6.33 16.07 6.45
C GLU A 206 -7.63 16.17 5.63
N VAL A 207 -7.82 15.32 4.61
CA VAL A 207 -9.03 15.32 3.76
C VAL A 207 -10.07 14.26 4.14
N CYS A 208 -9.74 13.35 5.06
CA CYS A 208 -10.59 12.20 5.44
C CYS A 208 -11.22 12.34 6.84
#